data_AF-A0A849CHA6-F1
#
_entry.id   AF-A0A849CHA6-F1
#
_cell.length_a   1.000
_cell.length_b   1.000
_cell.length_c   1.000
_cell.angle_alpha   90.00
_cell.angle_beta   90.00
_cell.angle_gamma   90.00
#
_symmetry.space_group_name_H-M   'P 1'
#
loop_
_entity.id
_entity.type
_entity.pdbx_description
1 polymer ?
#
loop_
_entity_poly.entity_id
_entity_poly.type
_entity_poly.pdbx_seq_one_letter_code
_entity_poly.pdbx_strand_id
1 'polypeptide(L)'
;MNKYEALGRYIEAKEKLTKLTEKREIFAGKIIDASQHLQGISATSLKKTSAEITEMLEQFIKINNEALELVAEINQYAEVCERPKVS
;
A
#
# COMPACT_ATOMS: atom_id res chain seq x y z
N MET A 1 -12.37 24.32 6.55
CA MET A 1 -12.50 23.09 7.34
C MET A 1 -12.24 23.43 8.80
N ASN A 2 -13.14 23.05 9.69
CA ASN A 2 -12.99 23.29 11.13
C ASN A 2 -12.20 22.15 11.82
N LYS A 3 -11.81 22.34 13.09
CA LYS A 3 -11.00 21.38 13.85
C LYS A 3 -11.67 20.01 14.02
N TYR A 4 -12.99 19.96 14.16
CA TYR A 4 -13.75 18.72 14.31
C TYR A 4 -13.84 17.94 13.00
N GLU A 5 -14.09 18.64 11.88
CA GLU A 5 -14.06 18.05 10.54
C GLU A 5 -12.68 17.49 10.21
N ALA A 6 -11.61 18.25 10.50
CA ALA A 6 -10.24 17.80 10.30
C ALA A 6 -9.90 16.57 11.16
N LEU A 7 -10.40 16.51 12.40
CA LEU A 7 -10.20 15.34 13.26
C LEU A 7 -10.90 14.10 12.72
N GLY A 8 -12.14 14.24 12.21
CA GLY A 8 -12.86 13.13 11.56
C GLY A 8 -12.08 12.61 10.34
N ARG A 9 -11.64 13.52 9.46
CA ARG A 9 -10.84 13.17 8.28
C ARG A 9 -9.49 12.55 8.63
N TYR A 10 -8.81 13.03 9.67
CA TYR A 10 -7.57 12.45 10.18
C TYR A 10 -7.76 10.99 10.62
N ILE A 11 -8.85 10.69 11.34
CA ILE A 11 -9.15 9.32 11.79
C ILE A 11 -9.47 8.42 10.59
N GLU A 12 -10.37 8.86 9.70
CA GLU A 12 -10.74 8.11 8.48
C GLU A 12 -9.51 7.80 7.61
N ALA A 13 -8.63 8.78 7.42
CA ALA A 13 -7.44 8.63 6.61
C ALA A 13 -6.44 7.65 7.25
N LYS A 14 -6.28 7.68 8.59
CA LYS A 14 -5.45 6.69 9.31
C LYS A 14 -6.00 5.28 9.17
N GLU A 15 -7.31 5.09 9.29
CA GLU A 15 -7.92 3.77 9.10
C GLU A 15 -7.72 3.23 7.68
N LYS A 16 -7.82 4.10 6.68
CA LYS A 16 -7.51 3.75 5.28
C LYS A 16 -6.04 3.37 5.10
N LEU A 17 -5.11 4.11 5.74
CA LEU A 17 -3.68 3.82 5.66
C LEU A 17 -3.34 2.46 6.27
N THR A 18 -3.98 2.10 7.39
CA THR A 18 -3.84 0.77 7.99
C THR A 18 -4.26 -0.32 7.01
N LYS A 19 -5.45 -0.19 6.40
CA LYS A 19 -5.96 -1.17 5.42
C LYS A 19 -5.07 -1.28 4.18
N LEU A 20 -4.54 -0.17 3.68
CA LEU A 20 -3.60 -0.16 2.56
C LEU A 20 -2.28 -0.83 2.93
N THR A 21 -1.79 -0.63 4.15
CA THR A 21 -0.57 -1.27 4.65
C THR A 21 -0.73 -2.78 4.75
N GLU A 22 -1.83 -3.26 5.32
CA GLU A 22 -2.17 -4.69 5.36
C GLU A 22 -2.24 -5.29 3.95
N LYS A 23 -2.89 -4.59 3.01
CA LYS A 23 -2.97 -5.02 1.62
C LYS A 23 -1.58 -5.08 0.98
N ARG A 24 -0.72 -4.09 1.23
CA ARG A 24 0.66 -4.05 0.74
C ARG A 24 1.46 -5.26 1.22
N GLU A 25 1.33 -5.63 2.49
CA GLU A 25 2.01 -6.81 3.06
C GLU A 25 1.55 -8.12 2.42
N ILE A 26 0.25 -8.27 2.16
CA ILE A 26 -0.29 -9.43 1.43
C ILE A 26 0.32 -9.54 0.03
N PHE A 27 0.41 -8.42 -0.70
CA PHE A 27 1.03 -8.43 -2.03
C PHE A 27 2.53 -8.71 -1.98
N ALA A 28 3.25 -8.15 -1.00
CA ALA A 28 4.66 -8.48 -0.79
C ALA A 28 4.88 -9.98 -0.57
N GLY A 29 4.05 -10.60 0.28
CA GLY A 29 4.09 -12.05 0.50
C GLY A 29 3.87 -12.85 -0.78
N LYS A 30 2.82 -12.52 -1.55
CA LYS A 30 2.53 -13.19 -2.83
C LYS A 30 3.66 -13.04 -3.85
N ILE A 31 4.29 -11.88 -3.92
CA ILE A 31 5.44 -11.64 -4.82
C ILE A 31 6.62 -12.52 -4.40
N ILE A 32 6.92 -12.61 -3.10
CA ILE A 32 7.98 -13.47 -2.56
C ILE A 32 7.70 -14.93 -2.91
N ASP A 33 6.49 -15.42 -2.63
CA ASP A 33 6.09 -16.80 -2.89
C ASP A 33 6.20 -17.14 -4.39
N ALA A 34 5.64 -16.27 -5.26
CA ALA A 34 5.71 -16.46 -6.70
C ALA A 34 7.17 -16.42 -7.22
N SER A 35 8.01 -15.56 -6.64
CA SER A 35 9.42 -15.46 -7.01
C SER A 35 10.22 -16.71 -6.60
N GLN A 36 9.89 -17.32 -5.45
CA GLN A 36 10.49 -18.61 -5.05
C GLN A 36 10.10 -19.72 -6.02
N HIS A 37 8.86 -19.72 -6.53
CA HIS A 37 8.41 -20.68 -7.54
C HIS A 37 9.08 -20.52 -8.91
N LEU A 38 9.78 -19.42 -9.20
CA LEU A 38 10.57 -19.29 -10.43
C LEU A 38 11.81 -20.21 -10.43
N GLN A 39 12.26 -20.69 -9.26
CA GLN A 39 13.39 -21.59 -9.17
C GLN A 39 12.98 -23.02 -9.58
N GLY A 40 13.41 -23.47 -10.76
CA GLY A 40 13.26 -24.86 -11.20
C GLY A 40 12.04 -25.17 -12.09
N ILE A 41 11.36 -24.15 -12.63
CA ILE A 41 10.20 -24.35 -13.53
C ILE A 41 10.58 -24.33 -15.02
N SER A 42 9.73 -24.96 -15.85
CA SER A 42 9.89 -24.98 -17.32
C SER A 42 9.81 -23.57 -17.94
N ALA A 43 10.39 -23.38 -19.12
CA ALA A 43 10.39 -22.08 -19.81
C ALA A 43 8.98 -21.51 -20.09
N THR A 44 7.99 -22.39 -20.34
CA THR A 44 6.59 -21.99 -20.54
C THR A 44 5.94 -21.53 -19.23
N SER A 45 6.17 -22.28 -18.15
CA SER A 45 5.73 -21.89 -16.80
C SER A 45 6.40 -20.60 -16.34
N LEU A 46 7.68 -20.40 -16.68
CA LEU A 46 8.46 -19.22 -16.35
C LEU A 46 7.85 -17.94 -16.92
N LYS A 47 7.43 -17.96 -18.19
CA LYS A 47 6.78 -16.81 -18.81
C LYS A 47 5.47 -16.43 -18.10
N LYS A 48 4.66 -17.43 -17.74
CA LYS A 48 3.40 -17.22 -17.03
C LYS A 48 3.64 -16.63 -15.64
N THR A 49 4.48 -17.27 -14.83
CA THR A 49 4.78 -16.81 -13.47
C THR A 49 5.48 -15.45 -13.46
N SER A 50 6.34 -15.17 -14.44
CA SER A 50 6.93 -13.83 -14.61
C SER A 50 5.89 -12.76 -14.92
N ALA A 51 4.90 -13.04 -15.75
CA ALA A 51 3.83 -12.09 -16.04
C ALA A 51 2.95 -11.82 -14.79
N GLU A 52 2.62 -12.87 -14.05
CA GLU A 52 1.87 -12.76 -12.78
C GLU A 52 2.64 -11.92 -11.74
N ILE A 53 3.97 -12.11 -11.63
CA ILE A 53 4.81 -11.31 -10.74
C ILE A 53 4.84 -9.84 -11.18
N THR A 54 4.96 -9.56 -12.49
CA THR A 54 4.92 -8.18 -13.01
C THR A 54 3.60 -7.51 -12.66
N GLU A 55 2.46 -8.17 -12.87
CA GLU A 55 1.14 -7.62 -12.52
C GLU A 55 1.03 -7.35 -11.01
N MET A 56 1.51 -8.27 -10.17
CA MET A 56 1.53 -8.07 -8.72
C MET A 56 2.43 -6.90 -8.30
N LEU A 57 3.57 -6.71 -8.95
CA LEU A 57 4.47 -5.57 -8.71
C LEU A 57 3.82 -4.24 -9.09
N GLU A 58 3.11 -4.18 -10.21
CA GLU A 58 2.36 -2.98 -10.60
C GLU A 58 1.29 -2.62 -9.58
N GLN A 59 0.54 -3.63 -9.10
CA GLN A 59 -0.46 -3.43 -8.04
C GLN A 59 0.19 -3.00 -6.73
N PHE A 60 1.34 -3.57 -6.37
CA PHE A 60 2.12 -3.19 -5.19
C PHE A 60 2.58 -1.73 -5.25
N ILE A 61 3.13 -1.30 -6.40
CA ILE A 61 3.57 0.08 -6.63
C ILE A 61 2.38 1.04 -6.49
N LYS A 62 1.23 0.69 -7.07
CA LYS A 62 0.01 1.51 -6.95
C LYS A 62 -0.43 1.68 -5.50
N ILE A 63 -0.47 0.59 -4.72
CA ILE A 63 -0.81 0.63 -3.29
C ILE A 63 0.19 1.50 -2.52
N ASN A 64 1.49 1.38 -2.84
CA ASN A 64 2.52 2.15 -2.16
C ASN A 64 2.42 3.65 -2.46
N ASN A 65 2.11 4.03 -3.71
CA ASN A 65 1.86 5.42 -4.07
C ASN A 65 0.62 5.98 -3.37
N GLU A 66 -0.48 5.23 -3.34
CA GLU A 66 -1.70 5.61 -2.62
C GLU A 66 -1.44 5.81 -1.12
N ALA A 67 -0.62 4.94 -0.51
CA ALA A 67 -0.22 5.08 0.89
C ALA A 67 0.61 6.36 1.12
N LEU A 68 1.53 6.72 0.22
CA LEU A 68 2.33 7.94 0.33
C LEU A 68 1.48 9.21 0.21
N GLU A 69 0.53 9.23 -0.72
CA GLU A 69 -0.44 10.33 -0.85
C GLU A 69 -1.28 10.47 0.42
N LEU A 70 -1.74 9.36 0.97
CA LEU A 70 -2.54 9.34 2.19
C LEU A 70 -1.75 9.79 3.42
N VAL A 71 -0.46 9.47 3.52
CA VAL A 71 0.42 10.00 4.58
C VAL A 71 0.51 11.53 4.49
N ALA A 72 0.64 12.09 3.28
CA ALA A 72 0.65 13.53 3.09
C ALA A 72 -0.69 14.17 3.51
N GLU A 73 -1.81 13.55 3.13
CA GLU A 73 -3.17 13.98 3.52
C GLU A 73 -3.38 13.94 5.05
N ILE A 74 -3.01 12.83 5.70
CA ILE A 74 -3.07 12.68 7.17
C ILE A 74 -2.27 13.80 7.84
N ASN A 75 -1.08 14.10 7.34
CA ASN A 75 -0.21 15.12 7.93
C ASN A 75 -0.74 16.53 7.77
N GLN A 76 -1.50 16.81 6.70
CA GLN A 76 -2.24 18.09 6.56
C GLN A 76 -3.34 18.19 7.61
N TYR A 77 -4.14 17.13 7.81
CA TYR A 77 -5.18 17.14 8.84
C TYR A 77 -4.62 17.20 10.25
N ALA A 78 -3.51 16.50 10.51
CA ALA A 78 -2.81 16.49 11.78
C ALA A 78 -2.39 17.90 12.22
N GLU A 79 -1.95 18.73 11.28
CA GLU A 79 -1.58 20.13 11.54
C GLU A 79 -2.78 20.98 11.95
N VAL A 80 -3.91 20.83 11.26
CA VAL A 80 -5.15 21.57 11.55
C VAL A 80 -5.77 21.15 12.89
N CYS A 81 -5.66 19.87 13.26
CA CYS A 81 -6.26 19.32 14.48
C CYS A 81 -5.26 19.12 15.64
N GLU A 82 -4.03 19.61 15.51
CA GLU A 82 -2.95 19.50 16.51
C GLU A 82 -2.69 18.05 16.96
N ARG A 83 -2.64 17.12 15.99
CA ARG A 83 -2.36 15.69 16.20
C ARG A 83 -0.96 15.31 15.72
N PRO A 84 -0.42 14.16 16.18
CA PRO A 84 0.86 13.66 15.67
C PRO A 84 0.81 13.38 14.16
N LYS A 85 1.90 13.74 13.47
CA LYS A 85 2.13 13.35 12.08
C LYS A 85 2.48 11.86 11.99
N VAL A 86 2.21 11.25 10.84
CA VAL A 86 2.56 9.86 10.51
C VAL A 86 3.65 9.83 9.44
N SER A 87 4.43 8.76 9.42
CA SER A 87 5.56 8.51 8.52
C SER A 87 5.27 7.37 7.56
#